data_AF-A0A941B6V7-F1
#
_entry.id   AF-A0A941B6V7-F1
#
_cell.length_a   1.000
_cell.length_b   1.000
_cell.length_c   1.000
_cell.angle_alpha   90.00
_cell.angle_beta   90.00
_cell.angle_gamma   90.00
#
_symmetry.space_group_name_H-M   'P 1'
#
loop_
_entity.id
_entity.type
_entity.pdbx_description
1 polymer ?
#
loop_
_entity_poly.entity_id
_entity_poly.type
_entity_poly.pdbx_seq_one_letter_code
_entity_poly.pdbx_strand_id
1 'polypeptide(L)'
;MPENTHRVVTDVPHAKVRDVTERVVQELILAADKVAAHHVEPAKYPLPADRAAAEHLFLRRFDTLGDDRKKKAGVTVLADVRTGAVRSRRLGDLARVDLRSPASVDTQVKRLGFPERLRFPADGLRRPPASLVPGLLPDEPAPSRPTAVPNALHRLELRIRRVKCLNGTFAWGSDEIRLAGTGVDGSGEPRQIRPFKVRGFDDGDVRLYDPPRRFHWFGLDEGTGHPKSYFVTLVLTEDDGGGLAEYVDTLLELVRKKVTAHLAAAAGSAADPSGGTSVAPSVGFSGGPVGILVGMAIATAVDRVFDRLADLYGDEAFKPVTVCAVVPALTGRWAGRPVTAPAVADFHGHGGHYRLTYDWRMYD
;
A
#
# COMPACT_ATOMS: atom_id res chain seq x y z
N MET A 1 -26.07 18.13 2.20
CA MET A 1 -24.82 18.24 2.97
C MET A 1 -23.80 17.29 2.35
N PRO A 2 -22.51 17.62 2.31
CA PRO A 2 -21.52 16.74 1.72
C PRO A 2 -21.40 15.45 2.57
N GLU A 3 -21.52 14.29 1.94
CA GLU A 3 -21.47 12.99 2.61
C GLU A 3 -20.06 12.41 2.62
N ASN A 4 -19.68 11.83 3.75
CA ASN A 4 -18.44 11.07 3.83
C ASN A 4 -18.63 9.74 3.09
N THR A 5 -17.56 9.23 2.49
CA THR A 5 -17.55 7.91 1.85
C THR A 5 -16.42 7.05 2.42
N HIS A 6 -16.55 5.73 2.30
CA HIS A 6 -15.46 4.80 2.62
C HIS A 6 -15.52 3.58 1.69
N ARG A 7 -14.36 2.95 1.45
CA ARG A 7 -14.26 1.73 0.63
C ARG A 7 -12.97 0.97 0.90
N VAL A 8 -12.92 -0.27 0.43
CA VAL A 8 -11.66 -0.99 0.18
C VAL A 8 -11.07 -0.47 -1.13
N VAL A 9 -9.77 -0.23 -1.16
CA VAL A 9 -9.03 0.22 -2.35
C VAL A 9 -8.48 -1.01 -3.06
N THR A 10 -8.89 -1.20 -4.31
CA THR A 10 -8.47 -2.34 -5.15
C THR A 10 -7.78 -1.92 -6.46
N ASP A 11 -7.89 -0.65 -6.87
CA ASP A 11 -7.27 -0.15 -8.09
C ASP A 11 -7.02 1.38 -8.04
N VAL A 12 -6.18 1.84 -8.97
CA VAL A 12 -5.96 3.25 -9.31
C VAL A 12 -6.72 3.57 -10.60
N PRO A 13 -7.80 4.36 -10.57
CA PRO A 13 -8.60 4.63 -11.77
C PRO A 13 -7.96 5.63 -12.74
N HIS A 14 -6.98 6.41 -12.31
CA HIS A 14 -6.25 7.30 -13.20
C HIS A 14 -5.16 6.52 -13.97
N ALA A 15 -5.34 6.33 -15.28
CA ALA A 15 -4.47 5.50 -16.12
C ALA A 15 -2.97 5.84 -16.00
N LYS A 16 -2.57 7.12 -16.09
CA LYS A 16 -1.15 7.48 -15.93
C LYS A 16 -0.60 7.19 -14.54
N VAL A 17 -1.37 7.47 -13.47
CA VAL A 17 -0.96 7.14 -12.09
C VAL A 17 -0.81 5.62 -11.95
N ARG A 18 -1.71 4.85 -12.55
CA ARG A 18 -1.62 3.38 -12.61
C ARG A 18 -0.35 2.92 -13.34
N ASP A 19 0.00 3.52 -14.47
CA ASP A 19 1.22 3.17 -15.21
C ASP A 19 2.50 3.51 -14.43
N VAL A 20 2.49 4.65 -13.72
CA VAL A 20 3.58 5.04 -12.82
C VAL A 20 3.70 4.07 -11.65
N THR A 21 2.56 3.69 -11.07
CA THR A 21 2.46 2.70 -9.99
C THR A 21 3.01 1.35 -10.46
N GLU A 22 2.61 0.90 -11.64
CA GLU A 22 3.08 -0.35 -12.22
C GLU A 22 4.59 -0.32 -12.45
N ARG A 23 5.16 0.80 -12.91
CA ARG A 23 6.62 0.94 -13.04
C ARG A 23 7.33 0.78 -11.70
N VAL A 24 6.78 1.32 -10.60
CA VAL A 24 7.33 1.14 -9.25
C VAL A 24 7.27 -0.32 -8.81
N VAL A 25 6.13 -0.99 -9.04
CA VAL A 25 5.98 -2.42 -8.76
C VAL A 25 7.05 -3.21 -9.49
N GLN A 26 7.18 -3.03 -10.81
CA GLN A 26 8.16 -3.75 -11.63
C GLN A 26 9.61 -3.49 -11.21
N GLU A 27 9.94 -2.28 -10.76
CA GLU A 27 11.25 -1.97 -10.22
C GLU A 27 11.55 -2.78 -8.93
N LEU A 28 10.59 -2.86 -8.01
CA LEU A 28 10.73 -3.64 -6.79
C LEU A 28 10.81 -5.14 -7.07
N ILE A 29 10.02 -5.64 -8.03
CA ILE A 29 10.10 -7.03 -8.47
C ILE A 29 11.44 -7.34 -9.12
N LEU A 30 12.05 -6.43 -9.87
CA LEU A 30 13.40 -6.62 -10.40
C LEU A 30 14.45 -6.76 -9.29
N ALA A 31 14.30 -6.04 -8.18
CA ALA A 31 15.19 -6.19 -7.02
C ALA A 31 14.99 -7.57 -6.36
N ALA A 32 13.75 -8.03 -6.22
CA ALA A 32 13.42 -9.37 -5.73
C ALA A 32 13.91 -10.50 -6.67
N ASP A 33 13.77 -10.33 -7.99
CA ASP A 33 14.30 -11.22 -9.03
C ASP A 33 15.82 -11.34 -8.90
N LYS A 34 16.51 -10.22 -8.69
CA LYS A 34 17.96 -10.21 -8.51
C LYS A 34 18.40 -11.07 -7.33
N VAL A 35 17.68 -10.99 -6.21
CA VAL A 35 17.93 -11.83 -5.02
C VAL A 35 17.75 -13.31 -5.34
N ALA A 36 16.64 -13.69 -6.01
CA ALA A 36 16.39 -15.08 -6.38
C ALA A 36 17.43 -15.62 -7.38
N ALA A 37 17.85 -14.80 -8.35
CA ALA A 37 18.91 -15.15 -9.30
C ALA A 37 20.28 -15.27 -8.62
N HIS A 38 20.58 -14.39 -7.66
CA HIS A 38 21.79 -14.44 -6.86
C HIS A 38 21.91 -15.74 -6.09
N HIS A 39 20.81 -16.24 -5.52
CA HIS A 39 20.82 -17.51 -4.79
C HIS A 39 21.30 -18.69 -5.65
N VAL A 40 20.96 -18.72 -6.95
CA VAL A 40 21.33 -19.83 -7.85
C VAL A 40 22.69 -19.62 -8.52
N GLU A 41 22.98 -18.40 -8.98
CA GLU A 41 24.22 -18.07 -9.71
C GLU A 41 24.88 -16.81 -9.09
N PRO A 42 25.40 -16.86 -7.84
CA PRO A 42 25.79 -15.66 -7.07
C PRO A 42 26.92 -14.85 -7.71
N ALA A 43 27.88 -15.54 -8.33
CA ALA A 43 28.99 -14.89 -9.04
C ALA A 43 28.53 -14.10 -10.28
N LYS A 44 27.40 -14.48 -10.88
CA LYS A 44 26.88 -13.86 -12.10
C LYS A 44 25.83 -12.79 -11.82
N TYR A 45 25.10 -12.90 -10.71
CA TYR A 45 24.12 -11.92 -10.25
C TYR A 45 24.51 -11.38 -8.88
N PRO A 46 25.58 -10.59 -8.78
CA PRO A 46 26.06 -10.06 -7.50
C PRO A 46 25.06 -9.07 -6.89
N LEU A 47 24.80 -9.21 -5.60
CA LEU A 47 24.02 -8.22 -4.84
C LEU A 47 24.81 -6.90 -4.70
N PRO A 48 24.11 -5.76 -4.58
CA PRO A 48 24.77 -4.47 -4.36
C PRO A 48 25.50 -4.42 -3.02
N ALA A 49 26.62 -3.68 -2.98
CA ALA A 49 27.39 -3.46 -1.75
C ALA A 49 26.63 -2.62 -0.71
N ASP A 50 25.77 -1.70 -1.18
CA ASP A 50 24.91 -0.89 -0.33
C ASP A 50 23.84 -1.75 0.35
N ARG A 51 23.95 -1.88 1.68
CA ARG A 51 23.03 -2.66 2.52
C ARG A 51 21.64 -2.03 2.69
N ALA A 52 21.48 -0.76 2.33
CA ALA A 52 20.18 -0.08 2.32
C ALA A 52 19.39 -0.29 1.01
N ALA A 53 20.01 -0.91 0.00
CA ALA A 53 19.33 -1.21 -1.26
C ALA A 53 18.16 -2.19 -1.06
N ALA A 54 17.12 -2.04 -1.90
CA ALA A 54 15.91 -2.86 -1.84
C ALA A 54 16.20 -4.37 -1.90
N GLU A 55 17.24 -4.77 -2.63
CA GLU A 55 17.71 -6.15 -2.71
C GLU A 55 18.04 -6.74 -1.33
N HIS A 56 18.61 -5.97 -0.39
CA HIS A 56 18.91 -6.50 0.95
C HIS A 56 17.65 -6.62 1.81
N LEU A 57 16.63 -5.79 1.59
CA LEU A 57 15.31 -5.98 2.22
C LEU A 57 14.69 -7.31 1.74
N PHE A 58 14.68 -7.53 0.42
CA PHE A 58 14.15 -8.77 -0.15
C PHE A 58 15.00 -9.99 0.22
N LEU A 59 16.33 -9.87 0.31
CA LEU A 59 17.22 -10.94 0.74
C LEU A 59 16.89 -11.42 2.15
N ARG A 60 16.68 -10.51 3.12
CA ARG A 60 16.31 -10.90 4.49
C ARG A 60 15.09 -11.78 4.52
N ARG A 61 14.07 -11.46 3.71
CA ARG A 61 12.88 -12.29 3.59
C ARG A 61 13.14 -13.58 2.82
N PHE A 62 13.88 -13.49 1.72
CA PHE A 62 14.22 -14.65 0.91
C PHE A 62 14.99 -15.70 1.72
N ASP A 63 15.86 -15.28 2.64
CA ASP A 63 16.65 -16.16 3.49
C ASP A 63 15.80 -16.96 4.50
N THR A 64 14.59 -16.49 4.84
CA THR A 64 13.67 -17.25 5.71
C THR A 64 12.95 -18.38 4.98
N LEU A 65 12.98 -18.39 3.65
CA LEU A 65 12.31 -19.42 2.85
C LEU A 65 13.04 -20.77 2.94
N GLY A 66 12.31 -21.86 2.84
CA GLY A 66 12.89 -23.20 2.67
C GLY A 66 13.64 -23.35 1.34
N ASP A 67 14.65 -24.23 1.30
CA ASP A 67 15.54 -24.39 0.14
C ASP A 67 14.80 -24.74 -1.16
N ASP A 68 13.74 -25.55 -1.08
CA ASP A 68 12.91 -25.89 -2.25
C ASP A 68 12.24 -24.65 -2.86
N ARG A 69 11.73 -23.74 -2.01
CA ARG A 69 11.12 -22.47 -2.44
C ARG A 69 12.19 -21.55 -3.04
N LYS A 70 13.35 -21.41 -2.38
CA LYS A 70 14.47 -20.61 -2.89
C LYS A 70 14.94 -21.09 -4.27
N LYS A 71 15.11 -22.40 -4.43
CA LYS A 71 15.50 -23.02 -5.70
C LYS A 71 14.44 -22.81 -6.79
N LYS A 72 13.16 -23.02 -6.48
CA LYS A 72 12.05 -22.81 -7.42
C LYS A 72 11.99 -21.35 -7.88
N ALA A 73 12.08 -20.40 -6.96
CA ALA A 73 12.08 -18.96 -7.25
C ALA A 73 13.25 -18.61 -8.18
N GLY A 74 14.47 -19.06 -7.85
CA GLY A 74 15.65 -18.80 -8.65
C GLY A 74 15.57 -19.40 -10.06
N VAL A 75 15.11 -20.65 -10.21
CA VAL A 75 14.91 -21.28 -11.53
C VAL A 75 13.88 -20.50 -12.36
N THR A 76 12.78 -20.08 -11.74
CA THR A 76 11.73 -19.30 -12.41
C THR A 76 12.27 -17.98 -12.94
N VAL A 77 13.00 -17.24 -12.11
CA VAL A 77 13.60 -15.97 -12.51
C VAL A 77 14.67 -16.16 -13.58
N LEU A 78 15.53 -17.17 -13.47
CA LEU A 78 16.56 -17.43 -14.48
C LEU A 78 15.95 -17.80 -15.84
N ALA A 79 14.82 -18.50 -15.86
CA ALA A 79 14.07 -18.76 -17.08
C ALA A 79 13.52 -17.46 -17.69
N ASP A 80 12.90 -16.59 -16.87
CA ASP A 80 12.40 -15.30 -17.30
C ASP A 80 13.51 -14.41 -17.89
N VAL A 81 14.65 -14.30 -17.19
CA VAL A 81 15.83 -13.52 -17.63
C VAL A 81 16.35 -13.98 -19.00
N ARG A 82 16.22 -15.28 -19.34
CA ARG A 82 16.62 -15.82 -20.65
C ARG A 82 15.61 -15.48 -21.77
N THR A 83 14.37 -15.15 -21.43
CA THR A 83 13.29 -14.87 -22.41
C THR A 83 13.16 -13.38 -22.73
N GLY A 84 14.13 -12.84 -23.49
CA GLY A 84 14.25 -11.40 -23.74
C GLY A 84 13.00 -10.68 -24.28
N ALA A 85 12.24 -11.31 -25.20
CA ALA A 85 11.07 -10.68 -25.80
C ALA A 85 9.87 -10.57 -24.83
N VAL A 86 9.61 -11.61 -24.05
CA VAL A 86 8.52 -11.64 -23.05
C VAL A 86 8.84 -10.65 -21.93
N ARG A 87 10.08 -10.69 -21.43
CA ARG A 87 10.59 -9.77 -20.41
C ARG A 87 10.50 -8.31 -20.85
N SER A 88 10.88 -8.02 -22.10
CA SER A 88 10.80 -6.66 -22.66
C SER A 88 9.36 -6.14 -22.72
N ARG A 89 8.41 -6.99 -23.11
CA ARG A 89 6.98 -6.62 -23.15
C ARG A 89 6.43 -6.30 -21.75
N ARG A 90 6.81 -7.09 -20.74
CA ARG A 90 6.36 -6.90 -19.36
C ARG A 90 6.99 -5.65 -18.70
N LEU A 91 8.30 -5.48 -18.86
CA LEU A 91 9.07 -4.47 -18.11
C LEU A 91 9.19 -3.12 -18.82
N GLY A 92 8.90 -3.04 -20.11
CA GLY A 92 9.05 -1.79 -20.88
C GLY A 92 10.49 -1.25 -20.81
N ASP A 93 10.66 -0.02 -20.34
CA ASP A 93 11.98 0.62 -20.18
C ASP A 93 12.87 -0.09 -19.16
N LEU A 94 12.28 -0.73 -18.14
CA LEU A 94 13.01 -1.43 -17.09
C LEU A 94 13.66 -2.74 -17.59
N ALA A 95 13.34 -3.20 -18.81
CA ALA A 95 14.02 -4.34 -19.43
C ALA A 95 15.52 -4.08 -19.66
N ARG A 96 15.95 -2.81 -19.62
CA ARG A 96 17.35 -2.38 -19.72
C ARG A 96 18.14 -2.54 -18.41
N VAL A 97 17.48 -2.84 -17.29
CA VAL A 97 18.15 -3.11 -16.01
C VAL A 97 18.88 -4.45 -16.12
N ASP A 98 20.19 -4.42 -15.89
CA ASP A 98 21.05 -5.60 -15.90
C ASP A 98 21.19 -6.17 -14.49
N LEU A 99 20.57 -7.33 -14.26
CA LEU A 99 20.66 -8.03 -12.98
C LEU A 99 22.07 -8.59 -12.70
N ARG A 100 22.95 -8.66 -13.70
CA ARG A 100 24.35 -9.11 -13.55
C ARG A 100 25.29 -8.02 -13.05
N SER A 101 24.85 -6.77 -13.12
CA SER A 101 25.61 -5.64 -12.59
C SER A 101 25.62 -5.66 -11.06
N PRO A 102 26.75 -5.35 -10.40
CA PRO A 102 26.78 -5.16 -8.95
C PRO A 102 26.04 -3.90 -8.50
N ALA A 103 25.63 -3.00 -9.40
CA ALA A 103 24.80 -1.86 -9.04
C ALA A 103 23.39 -2.30 -8.61
N SER A 104 22.79 -1.58 -7.66
CA SER A 104 21.40 -1.82 -7.27
C SER A 104 20.45 -1.51 -8.42
N VAL A 105 19.27 -2.15 -8.42
CA VAL A 105 18.21 -1.88 -9.39
C VAL A 105 17.81 -0.40 -9.35
N ASP A 106 17.65 0.19 -8.17
CA ASP A 106 17.37 1.63 -8.01
C ASP A 106 18.43 2.51 -8.69
N THR A 107 19.72 2.21 -8.50
CA THR A 107 20.81 2.97 -9.14
C THR A 107 20.72 2.87 -10.66
N GLN A 108 20.42 1.69 -11.20
CA GLN A 108 20.27 1.50 -12.63
C GLN A 108 19.03 2.22 -13.18
N VAL A 109 17.89 2.14 -12.50
CA VAL A 109 16.65 2.82 -12.89
C VAL A 109 16.83 4.34 -12.89
N LYS A 110 17.53 4.90 -11.89
CA LYS A 110 17.89 6.32 -11.85
C LYS A 110 18.70 6.74 -13.09
N ARG A 111 19.66 5.91 -13.53
CA ARG A 111 20.46 6.17 -14.75
C ARG A 111 19.67 6.11 -16.04
N LEU A 112 18.58 5.32 -16.09
CA LEU A 112 17.68 5.28 -17.26
C LEU A 112 16.88 6.57 -17.44
N GLY A 113 16.75 7.37 -16.36
CA GLY A 113 15.88 8.54 -16.34
C GLY A 113 14.40 8.18 -16.23
N PHE A 114 13.56 9.19 -16.00
CA PHE A 114 12.11 9.00 -15.95
C PHE A 114 11.52 9.03 -17.37
N PRO A 115 10.73 8.03 -17.79
CA PRO A 115 10.21 7.96 -19.16
C PRO A 115 9.26 9.11 -19.51
N GLU A 116 9.52 9.81 -20.63
CA GLU A 116 8.65 10.90 -21.12
C GLU A 116 7.19 10.47 -21.29
N ARG A 117 6.95 9.23 -21.75
CA ARG A 117 5.60 8.67 -21.92
C ARG A 117 4.80 8.58 -20.61
N LEU A 118 5.46 8.58 -19.46
CA LEU A 118 4.83 8.51 -18.14
C LEU A 118 4.65 9.89 -17.51
N ARG A 119 5.27 10.93 -18.08
CA ARG A 119 5.04 12.29 -17.63
C ARG A 119 3.63 12.74 -17.96
N PHE A 120 3.12 13.64 -17.12
CA PHE A 120 1.84 14.31 -17.29
C PHE A 120 1.93 15.71 -16.66
N PRO A 121 1.14 16.68 -17.15
CA PRO A 121 1.10 18.01 -16.54
C PRO A 121 0.67 17.89 -15.07
N ALA A 122 1.27 18.69 -14.19
CA ALA A 122 0.92 18.68 -12.77
C ALA A 122 -0.58 18.90 -12.52
N ASP A 123 -1.24 19.71 -13.35
CA ASP A 123 -2.69 19.94 -13.32
C ASP A 123 -3.52 18.70 -13.68
N GLY A 124 -2.94 17.72 -14.38
CA GLY A 124 -3.61 16.47 -14.74
C GLY A 124 -4.03 15.66 -13.52
N LEU A 125 -3.31 15.77 -12.40
CA LEU A 125 -3.69 15.11 -11.14
C LEU A 125 -4.82 15.84 -10.40
N ARG A 126 -5.03 17.13 -10.67
CA ARG A 126 -6.02 17.96 -9.95
C ARG A 126 -7.46 17.63 -10.35
N ARG A 127 -7.67 16.95 -11.48
CA ARG A 127 -8.99 16.49 -11.93
C ARG A 127 -9.06 14.97 -11.79
N PRO A 128 -9.52 14.46 -10.63
CA PRO A 128 -9.68 13.02 -10.48
C PRO A 128 -10.80 12.60 -11.44
N PRO A 129 -10.75 11.41 -12.06
CA PRO A 129 -11.91 10.86 -12.76
C PRO A 129 -13.16 10.98 -11.87
N ALA A 130 -14.28 11.44 -12.42
CA ALA A 130 -15.53 11.64 -11.67
C ALA A 130 -15.99 10.38 -10.92
N SER A 131 -15.58 9.20 -11.40
CA SER A 131 -15.82 7.90 -10.75
C SER A 131 -15.09 7.71 -9.41
N LEU A 132 -14.06 8.51 -9.12
CA LEU A 132 -13.29 8.36 -7.88
C LEU A 132 -14.08 8.78 -6.66
N VAL A 133 -14.94 9.79 -6.80
CA VAL A 133 -15.81 10.22 -5.72
C VAL A 133 -17.14 10.72 -6.30
N PRO A 134 -18.13 9.82 -6.45
CA PRO A 134 -19.49 10.21 -6.79
C PRO A 134 -19.97 11.28 -5.79
N GLY A 135 -20.41 12.44 -6.30
CA GLY A 135 -20.96 13.53 -5.47
C GLY A 135 -19.96 14.54 -4.87
N LEU A 136 -18.69 14.53 -5.28
CA LEU A 136 -17.71 15.54 -4.84
C LEU A 136 -17.68 16.81 -5.69
N LEU A 137 -18.08 16.71 -6.95
CA LEU A 137 -18.42 17.89 -7.72
C LEU A 137 -19.84 18.26 -7.33
N PRO A 138 -20.09 19.51 -6.89
CA PRO A 138 -21.44 19.92 -6.53
C PRO A 138 -22.32 19.79 -7.77
N ASP A 139 -23.27 18.85 -7.72
CA ASP A 139 -24.47 19.01 -8.52
C ASP A 139 -25.13 20.31 -8.07
N GLU A 140 -25.52 21.12 -9.04
CA GLU A 140 -26.23 22.38 -8.83
C GLU A 140 -27.37 22.15 -7.81
N PRO A 141 -27.38 22.83 -6.65
CA PRO A 141 -28.21 22.39 -5.54
C PRO A 141 -29.68 22.58 -5.85
N ALA A 142 -30.43 21.46 -5.84
CA ALA A 142 -31.88 21.52 -5.69
C ALA A 142 -32.22 22.21 -4.36
N PRO A 143 -33.25 23.07 -4.31
CA PRO A 143 -33.61 23.81 -3.10
C PRO A 143 -33.99 22.82 -1.98
N SER A 144 -33.15 22.73 -0.96
CA SER A 144 -33.32 21.84 0.19
C SER A 144 -33.69 22.65 1.44
N ARG A 145 -34.62 22.09 2.23
CA ARG A 145 -35.11 22.67 3.49
C ARG A 145 -33.96 22.88 4.50
N PRO A 146 -34.01 23.93 5.33
CA PRO A 146 -33.01 24.18 6.36
C PRO A 146 -32.99 23.02 7.36
N THR A 147 -31.89 22.28 7.38
CA THR A 147 -31.55 21.30 8.43
C THR A 147 -30.43 21.89 9.28
N ALA A 148 -30.49 21.68 10.59
CA ALA A 148 -29.45 22.16 11.51
C ALA A 148 -28.07 21.63 11.07
N VAL A 149 -27.09 22.53 10.92
CA VAL A 149 -25.74 22.17 10.50
C VAL A 149 -25.08 21.37 11.64
N PRO A 150 -24.58 20.15 11.40
CA PRO A 150 -23.88 19.38 12.43
C PRO A 150 -22.61 20.11 12.89
N ASN A 151 -22.26 19.95 14.18
CA ASN A 151 -20.99 20.47 14.71
C ASN A 151 -19.78 19.93 13.92
N ALA A 152 -18.73 20.73 13.78
CA ALA A 152 -17.47 20.25 13.23
C ALA A 152 -16.89 19.14 14.13
N LEU A 153 -16.26 18.13 13.51
CA LEU A 153 -15.50 17.09 14.20
C LEU A 153 -14.09 17.11 13.63
N HIS A 154 -13.09 17.03 14.50
CA HIS A 154 -11.69 17.34 14.19
C HIS A 154 -10.79 16.11 14.11
N ARG A 155 -11.32 14.92 14.43
CA ARG A 155 -10.58 13.67 14.40
C ARG A 155 -11.32 12.60 13.63
N LEU A 156 -10.55 11.71 13.02
CA LEU A 156 -11.01 10.50 12.35
C LEU A 156 -10.26 9.31 12.92
N GLU A 157 -10.94 8.19 13.14
CA GLU A 157 -10.28 6.94 13.51
C GLU A 157 -10.86 5.74 12.76
N LEU A 158 -9.99 4.78 12.50
CA LEU A 158 -10.36 3.43 12.09
C LEU A 158 -10.37 2.53 13.34
N ARG A 159 -11.49 1.82 13.55
CA ARG A 159 -11.67 0.93 14.69
C ARG A 159 -11.92 -0.50 14.24
N ILE A 160 -11.32 -1.45 14.95
CA ILE A 160 -11.55 -2.87 14.77
C ILE A 160 -12.61 -3.31 15.75
N ARG A 161 -13.67 -3.93 15.23
CA ARG A 161 -14.74 -4.53 16.04
C ARG A 161 -14.52 -6.00 16.27
N ARG A 162 -14.09 -6.72 15.24
CA ARG A 162 -14.04 -8.18 15.26
C ARG A 162 -12.97 -8.69 14.31
N VAL A 163 -12.28 -9.75 14.70
CA VAL A 163 -11.49 -10.59 13.79
C VAL A 163 -12.01 -12.02 13.94
N LYS A 164 -12.36 -12.67 12.83
CA LYS A 164 -12.84 -14.06 12.80
C LYS A 164 -11.93 -14.88 11.92
N CYS A 165 -11.45 -16.01 12.43
CA CYS A 165 -10.88 -17.08 11.61
C CYS A 165 -12.04 -17.83 10.95
N LEU A 166 -12.11 -17.83 9.63
CA LEU A 166 -13.10 -18.58 8.86
C LEU A 166 -12.56 -19.95 8.48
N ASN A 167 -11.26 -20.03 8.18
CA ASN A 167 -10.49 -21.24 7.96
C ASN A 167 -9.08 -20.95 8.48
N GLY A 168 -8.53 -21.80 9.34
CA GLY A 168 -7.17 -21.73 9.84
C GLY A 168 -6.19 -22.33 8.84
N THR A 169 -4.89 -22.14 9.08
CA THR A 169 -3.87 -22.64 8.15
C THR A 169 -3.63 -24.15 8.30
N PHE A 170 -3.84 -24.73 9.49
CA PHE A 170 -3.69 -26.18 9.75
C PHE A 170 -4.57 -26.72 10.91
N ALA A 171 -4.88 -28.02 10.88
CA ALA A 171 -5.74 -28.70 11.85
C ALA A 171 -5.10 -28.96 13.24
N TRP A 172 -3.81 -28.67 13.42
CA TRP A 172 -3.04 -28.99 14.63
C TRP A 172 -2.19 -27.80 15.07
N GLY A 173 -2.81 -26.80 15.71
CA GLY A 173 -2.13 -25.64 16.28
C GLY A 173 -3.00 -24.39 16.23
N SER A 174 -2.72 -23.42 17.10
CA SER A 174 -3.37 -22.10 17.05
C SER A 174 -2.47 -21.10 16.35
N ASP A 175 -3.00 -20.41 15.34
CA ASP A 175 -2.28 -19.38 14.59
C ASP A 175 -2.18 -18.11 15.44
N GLU A 176 -0.99 -17.74 15.87
CA GLU A 176 -0.79 -16.49 16.60
C GLU A 176 -0.87 -15.29 15.65
N ILE A 177 -2.00 -14.61 15.60
CA ILE A 177 -2.20 -13.52 14.64
C ILE A 177 -1.78 -12.17 15.21
N ARG A 178 -0.98 -11.43 14.44
CA ARG A 178 -0.70 -10.01 14.59
C ARG A 178 -1.35 -9.19 13.50
N LEU A 179 -1.66 -7.94 13.85
CA LEU A 179 -2.13 -6.95 12.90
C LEU A 179 -1.26 -5.70 13.00
N ALA A 180 -0.73 -5.28 11.87
CA ALA A 180 0.08 -4.09 11.68
C ALA A 180 -0.48 -3.27 10.51
N GLY A 181 0.14 -2.12 10.22
CA GLY A 181 -0.27 -1.36 9.05
C GLY A 181 0.43 -0.03 8.86
N THR A 182 -0.06 0.74 7.90
CA THR A 182 0.31 2.14 7.70
C THR A 182 -0.94 2.98 7.50
N GLY A 183 -0.96 4.17 8.08
CA GLY A 183 -1.89 5.23 7.75
C GLY A 183 -1.28 6.19 6.72
N VAL A 184 -2.10 6.77 5.84
CA VAL A 184 -1.75 7.96 5.06
C VAL A 184 -2.82 8.99 5.33
N ASP A 185 -2.42 10.15 5.85
CA ASP A 185 -3.34 11.22 6.23
C ASP A 185 -3.74 12.11 5.04
N GLY A 186 -4.57 13.13 5.32
CA GLY A 186 -5.07 14.06 4.31
C GLY A 186 -3.97 14.90 3.64
N SER A 187 -2.77 14.99 4.24
CA SER A 187 -1.62 15.65 3.64
C SER A 187 -0.81 14.73 2.71
N GLY A 188 -1.13 13.43 2.69
CA GLY A 188 -0.30 12.41 2.06
C GLY A 188 0.85 11.96 2.97
N GLU A 189 0.90 12.44 4.22
CA GLU A 189 1.94 12.03 5.17
C GLU A 189 1.62 10.64 5.71
N PRO A 190 2.60 9.73 5.66
CA PRO A 190 2.48 8.37 6.13
C PRO A 190 2.74 8.24 7.63
N ARG A 191 2.04 7.32 8.29
CA ARG A 191 2.24 6.98 9.69
C ARG A 191 2.30 5.47 9.88
N GLN A 192 3.36 5.00 10.52
CA GLN A 192 3.46 3.57 10.88
C GLN A 192 2.42 3.24 11.96
N ILE A 193 1.74 2.11 11.79
CA ILE A 193 0.82 1.55 12.78
C ILE A 193 1.51 0.33 13.37
N ARG A 194 2.01 0.49 14.60
CA ARG A 194 2.77 -0.57 15.27
C ARG A 194 1.96 -1.87 15.37
N PRO A 195 2.62 -3.03 15.17
CA PRO A 195 1.95 -4.32 15.29
C PRO A 195 1.38 -4.52 16.69
N PHE A 196 0.24 -5.19 16.78
CA PHE A 196 -0.27 -5.73 18.04
C PHE A 196 -0.77 -7.16 17.86
N LYS A 197 -0.64 -7.97 18.92
CA LYS A 197 -1.18 -9.33 18.97
C LYS A 197 -2.71 -9.29 19.04
N VAL A 198 -3.37 -9.94 18.09
CA VAL A 198 -4.84 -10.09 18.06
C VAL A 198 -5.25 -11.19 19.04
N ARG A 199 -4.82 -12.43 18.78
CA ARG A 199 -4.87 -13.64 19.65
C ARG A 199 -4.34 -14.84 18.86
N GLY A 200 -4.21 -16.00 19.51
CA GLY A 200 -4.20 -17.29 18.82
C GLY A 200 -5.59 -17.63 18.26
N PHE A 201 -5.65 -18.18 17.06
CA PHE A 201 -6.90 -18.59 16.41
C PHE A 201 -6.89 -20.07 16.02
N ASP A 202 -8.02 -20.73 16.27
CA ASP A 202 -8.40 -21.98 15.62
C ASP A 202 -9.54 -21.73 14.60
N ASP A 203 -9.94 -22.74 13.83
CA ASP A 203 -11.06 -22.65 12.88
C ASP A 203 -12.35 -22.15 13.54
N GLY A 204 -12.90 -21.06 13.01
CA GLY A 204 -14.14 -20.47 13.51
C GLY A 204 -13.97 -19.52 14.69
N ASP A 205 -12.77 -19.42 15.27
CA ASP A 205 -12.51 -18.54 16.41
C ASP A 205 -12.84 -17.08 16.11
N VAL A 206 -13.29 -16.38 17.15
CA VAL A 206 -13.65 -14.97 17.07
C VAL A 206 -12.95 -14.19 18.17
N ARG A 207 -12.32 -13.08 17.78
CA ARG A 207 -11.94 -11.99 18.69
C ARG A 207 -12.92 -10.84 18.52
N LEU A 208 -13.77 -10.61 19.52
CA LEU A 208 -14.60 -9.42 19.62
C LEU A 208 -13.88 -8.33 20.44
N TYR A 209 -14.02 -7.08 20.03
CA TYR A 209 -13.57 -5.91 20.77
C TYR A 209 -14.78 -5.08 21.19
N ASP A 210 -15.04 -5.05 22.49
CA ASP A 210 -16.06 -4.21 23.11
C ASP A 210 -15.46 -3.51 24.35
N PRO A 211 -15.19 -2.18 24.29
CA PRO A 211 -15.44 -1.30 23.15
C PRO A 211 -14.54 -1.62 21.93
N PRO A 212 -14.93 -1.19 20.71
CA PRO A 212 -14.10 -1.36 19.51
C PRO A 212 -12.69 -0.83 19.70
N ARG A 213 -11.68 -1.59 19.29
CA ARG A 213 -10.27 -1.23 19.43
C ARG A 213 -9.91 -0.18 18.39
N ARG A 214 -9.43 0.99 18.82
CA ARG A 214 -8.83 1.97 17.91
C ARG A 214 -7.58 1.38 17.27
N PHE A 215 -7.56 1.31 15.95
CA PHE A 215 -6.40 0.84 15.19
C PHE A 215 -5.48 2.00 14.83
N HIS A 216 -6.06 3.08 14.29
CA HIS A 216 -5.34 4.29 13.94
C HIS A 216 -6.26 5.51 13.97
N TRP A 217 -5.67 6.70 14.03
CA TRP A 217 -6.40 7.96 14.00
C TRP A 217 -5.63 9.06 13.26
N PHE A 218 -6.38 10.04 12.78
CA PHE A 218 -5.91 11.18 12.00
C PHE A 218 -6.48 12.47 12.56
N GLY A 219 -5.70 13.56 12.50
CA GLY A 219 -6.24 14.91 12.64
C GLY A 219 -6.89 15.34 11.33
N LEU A 220 -8.11 15.86 11.40
CA LEU A 220 -8.83 16.35 10.22
C LEU A 220 -8.43 17.78 9.84
N ASP A 221 -7.76 18.49 10.75
CA ASP A 221 -7.25 19.85 10.52
C ASP A 221 -5.92 19.88 9.76
N GLU A 222 -5.23 18.74 9.64
CA GLU A 222 -3.91 18.62 9.01
C GLU A 222 -3.97 18.82 7.48
N GLY A 223 -3.09 19.64 6.90
CA GLY A 223 -3.08 19.94 5.46
C GLY A 223 -4.15 20.96 5.02
N THR A 224 -4.22 21.27 3.72
CA THR A 224 -5.04 22.37 3.20
C THR A 224 -6.37 21.93 2.61
N GLY A 225 -7.48 22.44 3.17
CA GLY A 225 -8.83 22.32 2.60
C GLY A 225 -9.43 20.91 2.60
N HIS A 226 -10.70 20.81 2.25
CA HIS A 226 -11.38 19.54 1.98
C HIS A 226 -11.85 19.50 0.51
N PRO A 227 -12.01 18.32 -0.09
CA PRO A 227 -11.97 16.97 0.49
C PRO A 227 -10.59 16.48 0.90
N LYS A 228 -10.55 15.64 1.94
CA LYS A 228 -9.36 14.88 2.35
C LYS A 228 -9.65 13.38 2.28
N SER A 229 -8.64 12.60 1.93
CA SER A 229 -8.71 11.14 1.96
C SER A 229 -7.70 10.58 2.93
N TYR A 230 -8.12 9.56 3.64
CA TYR A 230 -7.34 8.88 4.66
C TYR A 230 -7.29 7.41 4.29
N PHE A 231 -6.09 6.86 4.25
CA PHE A 231 -5.87 5.47 3.87
C PHE A 231 -5.31 4.72 5.06
N VAL A 232 -5.73 3.48 5.24
CA VAL A 232 -5.12 2.55 6.19
C VAL A 232 -4.90 1.23 5.46
N THR A 233 -3.63 0.84 5.32
CA THR A 233 -3.26 -0.50 4.86
C THR A 233 -3.13 -1.40 6.07
N LEU A 234 -3.98 -2.42 6.12
CA LEU A 234 -4.01 -3.46 7.16
C LEU A 234 -3.16 -4.64 6.67
N VAL A 235 -2.24 -5.09 7.51
CA VAL A 235 -1.46 -6.31 7.24
C VAL A 235 -1.61 -7.27 8.40
N LEU A 236 -2.11 -8.46 8.09
CA LEU A 236 -2.28 -9.55 9.02
C LEU A 236 -1.11 -10.52 8.83
N THR A 237 -0.49 -10.95 9.91
CA THR A 237 0.66 -11.87 9.87
C THR A 237 0.54 -12.88 11.00
N GLU A 238 1.06 -14.08 10.79
CA GLU A 238 1.35 -15.01 11.87
C GLU A 238 2.59 -14.53 12.64
N ASP A 239 2.62 -14.82 13.94
CA ASP A 239 3.64 -14.43 14.92
C ASP A 239 4.67 -15.55 15.13
N ASP A 240 4.84 -16.44 14.15
CA ASP A 240 5.85 -17.49 14.16
C ASP A 240 7.24 -16.90 13.86
N GLY A 241 7.75 -16.09 14.79
CA GLY A 241 9.18 -15.94 15.09
C GLY A 241 10.11 -15.30 14.05
N GLY A 242 9.62 -14.66 12.98
CA GLY A 242 10.48 -14.37 11.81
C GLY A 242 10.85 -12.91 11.48
N GLY A 243 10.38 -11.90 12.23
CA GLY A 243 10.59 -10.49 11.82
C GLY A 243 9.75 -10.06 10.61
N LEU A 244 8.74 -10.84 10.23
CA LEU A 244 7.82 -10.56 9.13
C LEU A 244 7.12 -9.20 9.28
N ALA A 245 6.70 -8.85 10.49
CA ALA A 245 6.07 -7.54 10.75
C ALA A 245 7.01 -6.36 10.43
N GLU A 246 8.29 -6.46 10.81
CA GLU A 246 9.29 -5.44 10.50
C GLU A 246 9.61 -5.38 9.00
N TYR A 247 9.69 -6.55 8.35
CA TYR A 247 9.85 -6.65 6.90
C TYR A 247 8.69 -5.96 6.16
N VAL A 248 7.46 -6.27 6.55
CA VAL A 248 6.24 -5.67 6.00
C VAL A 248 6.30 -4.15 6.17
N ASP A 249 6.58 -3.65 7.37
CA ASP A 249 6.65 -2.22 7.65
C ASP A 249 7.70 -1.52 6.76
N THR A 250 8.89 -2.12 6.64
CA THR A 250 9.98 -1.58 5.81
C THR A 250 9.62 -1.61 4.31
N LEU A 251 8.94 -2.67 3.86
CA LEU A 251 8.49 -2.79 2.48
C LEU A 251 7.42 -1.75 2.15
N LEU A 252 6.46 -1.53 3.05
CA LEU A 252 5.43 -0.50 2.89
C LEU A 252 6.06 0.89 2.80
N GLU A 253 7.07 1.17 3.64
CA GLU A 253 7.81 2.43 3.60
C GLU A 253 8.57 2.61 2.27
N LEU A 254 9.21 1.55 1.79
CA LEU A 254 9.94 1.54 0.52
C LEU A 254 9.00 1.79 -0.67
N VAL A 255 7.88 1.07 -0.74
CA VAL A 255 6.86 1.25 -1.78
C VAL A 255 6.37 2.69 -1.79
N ARG A 256 6.05 3.24 -0.63
CA ARG A 256 5.63 4.62 -0.48
C ARG A 256 6.67 5.59 -1.03
N LYS A 257 7.92 5.51 -0.57
CA LYS A 257 9.02 6.39 -1.02
C LYS A 257 9.15 6.37 -2.55
N LYS A 258 9.06 5.19 -3.15
CA LYS A 258 9.14 5.00 -4.61
C LYS A 258 7.94 5.60 -5.34
N VAL A 259 6.72 5.31 -4.91
CA VAL A 259 5.50 5.83 -5.53
C VAL A 259 5.48 7.35 -5.49
N THR A 260 5.76 7.97 -4.33
CA THR A 260 5.78 9.43 -4.21
C THR A 260 6.87 10.06 -5.09
N ALA A 261 8.09 9.49 -5.09
CA ALA A 261 9.17 9.99 -5.95
C ALA A 261 8.83 9.88 -7.45
N HIS A 262 8.24 8.77 -7.87
CA HIS A 262 7.87 8.57 -9.28
C HIS A 262 6.70 9.44 -9.72
N LEU A 263 5.71 9.68 -8.85
CA LEU A 263 4.61 10.60 -9.16
C LEU A 263 5.08 12.05 -9.23
N ALA A 264 6.01 12.45 -8.36
CA ALA A 264 6.64 13.77 -8.45
C ALA A 264 7.43 13.93 -9.76
N ALA A 265 8.28 12.95 -10.10
CA ALA A 265 9.01 12.95 -11.37
C ALA A 265 8.07 12.96 -12.59
N ALA A 266 6.94 12.26 -12.53
CA ALA A 266 5.93 12.27 -13.58
C ALA A 266 5.25 13.63 -13.74
N ALA A 267 5.01 14.34 -12.64
CA ALA A 267 4.44 15.68 -12.62
C ALA A 267 5.44 16.79 -12.98
N GLY A 268 6.72 16.44 -13.21
CA GLY A 268 7.78 17.40 -13.50
C GLY A 268 8.29 18.18 -12.29
N SER A 269 7.97 17.75 -11.07
CA SER A 269 8.56 18.31 -9.85
C SER A 269 9.86 17.58 -9.51
N ALA A 270 10.89 18.33 -9.10
CA ALA A 270 12.12 17.75 -8.62
C ALA A 270 11.87 17.13 -7.22
N ALA A 271 11.59 15.84 -7.17
CA ALA A 271 11.71 15.08 -5.93
C ALA A 271 13.15 14.62 -5.76
N ASP A 272 13.75 14.87 -4.60
CA ASP A 272 15.02 14.26 -4.22
C ASP A 272 14.81 12.75 -4.02
N PRO A 273 15.40 11.88 -4.86
CA PRO A 273 15.21 10.44 -4.79
C PRO A 273 16.19 9.75 -3.83
N SER A 274 16.96 10.51 -3.05
CA SER A 274 17.98 9.98 -2.11
C SER A 274 17.48 9.76 -0.67
N GLY A 275 16.27 10.21 -0.32
CA GLY A 275 15.68 9.95 1.00
C GLY A 275 16.41 10.61 2.19
N GLY A 276 17.40 11.48 1.94
CA GLY A 276 18.05 12.29 2.96
C GLY A 276 17.33 13.63 3.09
N THR A 277 16.81 13.91 4.29
CA THR A 277 15.99 15.09 4.69
C THR A 277 14.51 15.02 4.33
N SER A 278 13.69 15.00 5.39
CA SER A 278 12.24 14.90 5.46
C SER A 278 11.49 16.16 5.02
N VAL A 279 12.06 16.95 4.12
CA VAL A 279 11.28 17.96 3.42
C VAL A 279 10.70 17.23 2.23
N ALA A 280 9.56 16.55 2.42
CA ALA A 280 8.71 16.23 1.29
C ALA A 280 8.62 17.53 0.49
N PRO A 281 9.12 17.59 -0.76
CA PRO A 281 8.92 18.78 -1.55
C PRO A 281 7.41 18.99 -1.50
N SER A 282 7.01 20.19 -1.12
CA SER A 282 5.64 20.69 -1.07
C SER A 282 5.03 20.75 -2.47
N VAL A 283 5.20 19.68 -3.24
CA VAL A 283 4.29 19.34 -4.31
C VAL A 283 2.96 19.20 -3.59
N GLY A 284 2.12 20.22 -3.71
CA GLY A 284 0.88 20.45 -2.96
C GLY A 284 -0.17 19.38 -3.23
N PHE A 285 0.17 18.13 -2.93
CA PHE A 285 -0.68 16.96 -2.95
C PHE A 285 -1.47 16.83 -1.65
N SER A 286 -1.16 17.68 -0.65
CA SER A 286 -1.88 17.75 0.62
C SER A 286 -3.26 18.36 0.43
N GLY A 287 -4.30 17.55 0.61
CA GLY A 287 -5.69 17.95 0.45
C GLY A 287 -6.14 18.02 -1.02
N GLY A 288 -7.32 17.49 -1.29
CA GLY A 288 -7.92 17.46 -2.62
C GLY A 288 -7.66 16.18 -3.42
N PRO A 289 -8.09 16.16 -4.70
CA PRO A 289 -8.03 15.02 -5.60
C PRO A 289 -6.69 14.29 -5.72
N VAL A 290 -5.58 15.01 -5.58
CA VAL A 290 -4.26 14.45 -5.83
C VAL A 290 -3.84 13.51 -4.70
N GLY A 291 -4.07 13.90 -3.45
CA GLY A 291 -3.81 13.04 -2.29
C GLY A 291 -4.57 11.72 -2.37
N ILE A 292 -5.78 11.74 -2.93
CA ILE A 292 -6.57 10.52 -3.20
C ILE A 292 -5.82 9.58 -4.16
N LEU A 293 -5.32 10.11 -5.27
CA LEU A 293 -4.60 9.34 -6.28
C LEU A 293 -3.28 8.77 -5.73
N VAL A 294 -2.55 9.55 -4.94
CA VAL A 294 -1.29 9.11 -4.30
C VAL A 294 -1.57 7.97 -3.32
N GLY A 295 -2.55 8.12 -2.43
CA GLY A 295 -2.90 7.06 -1.46
C GLY A 295 -3.37 5.78 -2.15
N MET A 296 -4.12 5.87 -3.24
CA MET A 296 -4.50 4.71 -4.05
C MET A 296 -3.31 4.08 -4.76
N ALA A 297 -2.40 4.89 -5.32
CA ALA A 297 -1.19 4.40 -5.95
C ALA A 297 -0.34 3.59 -4.98
N ILE A 298 -0.15 4.09 -3.75
CA ILE A 298 0.56 3.36 -2.70
C ILE A 298 -0.17 2.05 -2.38
N ALA A 299 -1.48 2.11 -2.11
CA ALA A 299 -2.29 0.93 -1.80
C ALA A 299 -2.18 -0.16 -2.88
N THR A 300 -2.34 0.21 -4.15
CA THR A 300 -2.26 -0.72 -5.29
C THR A 300 -0.83 -1.20 -5.53
N ALA A 301 0.20 -0.38 -5.33
CA ALA A 301 1.58 -0.84 -5.43
C ALA A 301 1.90 -1.90 -4.37
N VAL A 302 1.49 -1.67 -3.12
CA VAL A 302 1.63 -2.65 -2.04
C VAL A 302 0.94 -3.95 -2.41
N ASP A 303 -0.33 -3.88 -2.82
CA ASP A 303 -1.13 -5.04 -3.24
C ASP A 303 -0.39 -5.90 -4.28
N ARG A 304 0.07 -5.26 -5.36
CA ARG A 304 0.75 -5.95 -6.46
C ARG A 304 2.14 -6.46 -6.10
N VAL A 305 2.89 -5.74 -5.27
CA VAL A 305 4.20 -6.23 -4.81
C VAL A 305 4.01 -7.49 -3.98
N PHE A 306 3.04 -7.51 -3.06
CA PHE A 306 2.75 -8.71 -2.27
C PHE A 306 2.28 -9.87 -3.13
N ASP A 307 1.36 -9.66 -4.07
CA ASP A 307 0.91 -10.71 -4.99
C ASP A 307 2.10 -11.35 -5.75
N ARG A 308 3.00 -10.51 -6.28
CA ARG A 308 4.17 -10.98 -7.03
C ARG A 308 5.19 -11.70 -6.15
N LEU A 309 5.40 -11.22 -4.93
CA LEU A 309 6.26 -11.90 -3.98
C LEU A 309 5.67 -13.23 -3.52
N ALA A 310 4.36 -13.32 -3.32
CA ALA A 310 3.68 -14.57 -3.00
C ALA A 310 3.81 -15.58 -4.16
N ASP A 311 3.63 -15.14 -5.41
CA ASP A 311 3.83 -15.96 -6.60
C ASP A 311 5.28 -16.50 -6.69
N LEU A 312 6.25 -15.66 -6.34
CA LEU A 312 7.67 -15.95 -6.52
C LEU A 312 8.27 -16.75 -5.35
N TYR A 313 8.05 -16.29 -4.12
CA TYR A 313 8.66 -16.82 -2.89
C TYR A 313 7.76 -17.85 -2.19
N GLY A 314 6.49 -17.93 -2.57
CA GLY A 314 5.48 -18.71 -1.87
C GLY A 314 4.63 -17.84 -0.96
N ASP A 315 3.46 -18.35 -0.63
CA ASP A 315 2.48 -17.69 0.23
C ASP A 315 3.00 -17.71 1.67
N GLU A 316 3.58 -16.58 2.12
CA GLU A 316 4.07 -16.44 3.50
C GLU A 316 3.52 -15.20 4.25
N ALA A 317 2.66 -14.39 3.64
CA ALA A 317 1.99 -13.29 4.32
C ALA A 317 0.58 -13.10 3.75
N PHE A 318 -0.40 -12.81 4.61
CA PHE A 318 -1.74 -12.50 4.12
C PHE A 318 -1.69 -11.24 3.26
N LYS A 319 -2.40 -11.30 2.13
CA LYS A 319 -2.53 -10.17 1.22
C LYS A 319 -2.99 -8.92 1.99
N PRO A 320 -2.23 -7.81 1.96
CA PRO A 320 -2.63 -6.56 2.62
C PRO A 320 -3.98 -6.06 2.11
N VAL A 321 -4.77 -5.48 3.00
CA VAL A 321 -6.05 -4.84 2.63
C VAL A 321 -5.97 -3.35 2.93
N THR A 322 -6.14 -2.52 1.91
CA THR A 322 -6.18 -1.06 2.11
C THR A 322 -7.60 -0.54 2.14
N VAL A 323 -7.95 0.19 3.18
CA VAL A 323 -9.25 0.86 3.35
C VAL A 323 -9.06 2.36 3.27
N CYS A 324 -10.06 3.05 2.72
CA CYS A 324 -10.05 4.49 2.53
C CYS A 324 -11.31 5.12 3.10
N ALA A 325 -11.17 6.29 3.71
CA ALA A 325 -12.28 7.21 4.02
C ALA A 325 -12.04 8.56 3.33
N VAL A 326 -13.09 9.12 2.74
CA VAL A 326 -13.08 10.47 2.15
C VAL A 326 -13.97 11.39 2.99
N VAL A 327 -13.39 12.48 3.47
CA VAL A 327 -14.05 13.49 4.30
C VAL A 327 -14.12 14.81 3.52
N PRO A 328 -15.28 15.14 2.93
CA PRO A 328 -15.47 16.37 2.15
C PRO A 328 -15.62 17.65 2.99
N ALA A 329 -15.87 17.55 4.30
CA ALA A 329 -15.88 18.66 5.25
C ALA A 329 -15.85 18.14 6.70
N LEU A 330 -15.46 18.98 7.67
CA LEU A 330 -15.51 18.65 9.11
C LEU A 330 -16.94 18.40 9.63
N THR A 331 -17.94 18.95 8.94
CA THR A 331 -19.37 18.73 9.20
C THR A 331 -19.93 17.52 8.45
N GLY A 332 -19.13 16.90 7.57
CA GLY A 332 -19.51 15.72 6.81
C GLY A 332 -19.82 14.52 7.71
N ARG A 333 -20.75 13.67 7.27
CA ARG A 333 -21.24 12.49 8.00
C ARG A 333 -21.46 11.32 7.04
N TRP A 334 -21.47 10.10 7.57
CA TRP A 334 -21.91 8.91 6.83
C TRP A 334 -23.40 8.68 7.10
N ALA A 335 -24.25 8.93 6.11
CA ALA A 335 -25.71 8.84 6.26
C ALA A 335 -26.23 9.57 7.54
N GLY A 336 -25.73 10.80 7.76
CA GLY A 336 -26.07 11.63 8.91
C GLY A 336 -25.42 11.24 10.25
N ARG A 337 -24.61 10.17 10.30
CA ARG A 337 -23.96 9.68 11.53
C ARG A 337 -22.45 9.96 11.54
N PRO A 338 -21.84 10.18 12.72
CA PRO A 338 -20.39 10.35 12.85
C PRO A 338 -19.63 9.02 12.78
N VAL A 339 -20.31 7.91 12.48
CA VAL A 339 -19.73 6.57 12.41
C VAL A 339 -20.31 5.83 11.20
N THR A 340 -19.49 5.08 10.49
CA THR A 340 -19.96 4.22 9.39
C THR A 340 -20.75 3.02 9.90
N ALA A 341 -21.52 2.39 9.03
CA ALA A 341 -21.89 0.99 9.26
C ALA A 341 -20.61 0.12 9.33
N PRO A 342 -20.64 -1.01 10.07
CA PRO A 342 -19.53 -1.96 10.05
C PRO A 342 -19.25 -2.46 8.63
N ALA A 343 -17.98 -2.45 8.25
CA ALA A 343 -17.46 -2.95 6.99
C ALA A 343 -16.52 -4.13 7.22
N VAL A 344 -16.14 -4.81 6.13
CA VAL A 344 -15.35 -6.03 6.18
C VAL A 344 -14.08 -5.90 5.33
N ALA A 345 -12.98 -6.44 5.85
CA ALA A 345 -11.75 -6.74 5.13
C ALA A 345 -11.49 -8.25 5.25
N ASP A 346 -11.38 -8.94 4.11
CA ASP A 346 -11.06 -10.37 4.04
C ASP A 346 -9.58 -10.55 3.70
N PHE A 347 -8.90 -11.37 4.50
CA PHE A 347 -7.50 -11.74 4.35
C PHE A 347 -7.43 -13.20 3.94
N HIS A 348 -6.72 -13.48 2.85
CA HIS A 348 -6.45 -14.83 2.37
C HIS A 348 -4.94 -15.00 2.26
N GLY A 349 -4.46 -16.18 2.61
CA GLY A 349 -3.06 -16.56 2.54
C GLY A 349 -2.83 -17.81 3.38
N HIS A 350 -1.88 -18.65 2.98
CA HIS A 350 -1.43 -19.83 3.73
C HIS A 350 -2.49 -20.90 3.99
N GLY A 351 -3.54 -20.94 3.17
CA GLY A 351 -4.72 -21.76 3.44
C GLY A 351 -5.66 -21.18 4.51
N GLY A 352 -5.21 -20.12 5.20
CA GLY A 352 -6.00 -19.35 6.15
C GLY A 352 -6.93 -18.34 5.47
N HIS A 353 -8.08 -18.12 6.09
CA HIS A 353 -9.06 -17.10 5.73
C HIS A 353 -9.50 -16.36 6.98
N TYR A 354 -9.13 -15.09 7.08
CA TYR A 354 -9.51 -14.23 8.21
C TYR A 354 -10.42 -13.11 7.75
N ARG A 355 -11.43 -12.82 8.56
CA ARG A 355 -12.38 -11.73 8.32
C ARG A 355 -12.30 -10.70 9.44
N LEU A 356 -11.85 -9.50 9.09
CA LEU A 356 -11.80 -8.35 9.99
C LEU A 356 -13.02 -7.46 9.74
N THR A 357 -13.78 -7.17 10.80
CA THR A 357 -14.87 -6.19 10.79
C THR A 357 -14.40 -4.88 11.41
N TYR A 358 -14.55 -3.77 10.69
CA TYR A 358 -14.10 -2.44 11.10
C TYR A 358 -15.19 -1.38 10.90
N ASP A 359 -14.98 -0.19 11.47
CA ASP A 359 -15.73 1.01 11.13
C ASP A 359 -14.84 2.25 11.19
N TRP A 360 -15.29 3.32 10.54
CA TRP A 360 -14.71 4.65 10.70
C TRP A 360 -15.56 5.49 11.64
N ARG A 361 -14.93 6.30 12.49
CA ARG A 361 -15.60 7.27 13.36
C ARG A 361 -14.94 8.64 13.27
N MET A 362 -15.76 9.67 13.06
CA MET A 362 -15.40 11.05 13.36
C MET A 362 -15.79 11.40 14.78
N TYR A 363 -14.94 12.18 15.44
CA TYR A 363 -15.14 12.66 16.81
C TYR A 363 -14.36 13.96 17.01
N ASP A 364 -14.57 14.61 18.15
CA ASP A 364 -13.87 15.84 18.53
C ASP A 364 -12.47 15.55 19.11
#